data_AF-A0A7K9M8T7-F1
#
_entry.id   AF-A0A7K9M8T7-F1
#
_cell.length_a   1.000
_cell.length_b   1.000
_cell.length_c   1.000
_cell.angle_alpha   90.00
_cell.angle_beta   90.00
_cell.angle_gamma   90.00
#
_symmetry.space_group_name_H-M   'P 1'
#
loop_
_entity.id
_entity.type
_entity.pdbx_description
1 polymer ?
#
loop_
_entity_poly.entity_id
_entity_poly.type
_entity_poly.pdbx_seq_one_letter_code
_entity_poly.pdbx_strand_id
1 'polypeptide(L)'
;QDFKHLRSLCLSQGLLFEDATFPAHISSIGPNLLPEDKLWRIQWKRPTELQRNPYLIMDGVSRFDIMQGEIGSCWLLAALGSLTLQKQFLENVLPKDQGFQDDYAGIFHFRFWQYGDWVDVVIDDKLPFLNGRYLSVHPRTSNEFWPSLLEKAYAKLRGSYQNLHGGYLSDALVDLTGGVQVQFSLKDPPPDLEEILKAADKSQCLIGCSTSGQLRRNIELRNGIVQGHAYTVTGAVKIRYKNGWKHIIRIWNPWGYGEWKGPWSDNSPQWDHVEPKFREALLRNKDDGEFWMSCKNFQEQFSWLHICNSTP
;
A
#
# COMPACT_ATOMS: atom_id res chain seq x y z
N GLN A 1 22.01 -11.80 0.53
CA GLN A 1 22.57 -11.14 1.73
C GLN A 1 21.92 -11.79 2.94
N ASP A 2 22.66 -12.04 4.02
CA ASP A 2 22.10 -12.63 5.26
C ASP A 2 21.90 -11.52 6.29
N PHE A 3 20.65 -11.25 6.67
CA PHE A 3 20.29 -10.16 7.59
C PHE A 3 21.00 -10.29 8.95
N LYS A 4 20.95 -11.47 9.56
CA LYS A 4 21.46 -11.67 10.93
C LYS A 4 22.98 -11.54 10.97
N HIS A 5 23.67 -12.15 10.01
CA HIS A 5 25.11 -12.06 9.89
C HIS A 5 25.57 -10.61 9.67
N LEU A 6 24.95 -9.90 8.72
CA LEU A 6 25.30 -8.50 8.42
C LEU A 6 25.03 -7.58 9.61
N ARG A 7 23.88 -7.74 10.29
CA ARG A 7 23.55 -6.98 11.49
C ARG A 7 24.58 -7.21 12.59
N SER A 8 24.89 -8.47 12.91
CA SER A 8 25.90 -8.80 13.93
C SER A 8 27.28 -8.25 13.59
N LEU A 9 27.68 -8.29 12.32
CA LEU A 9 28.94 -7.71 11.86
C LEU A 9 28.98 -6.20 12.10
N CYS A 10 27.95 -5.47 11.66
CA CYS A 10 27.85 -4.03 11.86
C CYS A 10 27.86 -3.64 13.35
N LEU A 11 27.10 -4.36 14.19
CA LEU A 11 27.10 -4.16 15.64
C LEU A 11 28.49 -4.38 16.25
N SER A 12 29.20 -5.44 15.85
CA SER A 12 30.55 -5.74 16.37
C SER A 12 31.59 -4.66 16.02
N GLN A 13 31.36 -3.93 14.93
CA GLN A 13 32.24 -2.86 14.46
C GLN A 13 31.80 -1.46 14.91
N GLY A 14 30.61 -1.32 15.52
CA GLY A 14 30.03 -0.03 15.87
C GLY A 14 29.69 0.82 14.64
N LEU A 15 29.35 0.17 13.52
CA LEU A 15 29.02 0.82 12.24
C LEU A 15 27.54 0.63 11.88
N LEU A 16 27.01 1.55 11.09
CA LEU A 16 25.70 1.37 10.45
C LEU A 16 25.89 0.72 9.07
N PHE A 17 25.00 -0.22 8.75
CA PHE A 17 25.01 -0.92 7.47
C PHE A 17 24.84 0.04 6.30
N GLU A 18 25.67 -0.14 5.27
CA GLU A 18 25.53 0.52 3.98
C GLU A 18 25.39 -0.55 2.90
N ASP A 19 24.29 -0.50 2.17
CA ASP A 19 23.97 -1.53 1.20
C ASP A 19 24.65 -1.27 -0.14
N ALA A 20 25.81 -1.90 -0.34
CA ALA A 20 26.55 -1.81 -1.60
C ALA A 20 25.75 -2.30 -2.83
N THR A 21 24.72 -3.13 -2.64
CA THR A 21 23.90 -3.67 -3.74
C THR A 21 22.72 -2.76 -4.10
N PHE A 22 22.38 -1.80 -3.25
CA PHE A 22 21.36 -0.79 -3.51
C PHE A 22 21.78 0.56 -2.90
N PRO A 23 22.85 1.17 -3.44
CA PRO A 23 23.52 2.29 -2.80
C PRO A 23 22.63 3.53 -2.73
N ALA A 24 22.93 4.44 -1.80
CA ALA A 24 22.34 5.77 -1.72
C ALA A 24 22.81 6.68 -2.87
N HIS A 25 22.41 6.33 -4.09
CA HIS A 25 22.90 6.89 -5.35
C HIS A 25 21.78 6.93 -6.41
N ILE A 26 21.97 7.74 -7.45
CA ILE A 26 21.00 7.92 -8.56
C ILE A 26 20.65 6.59 -9.23
N SER A 27 21.57 5.63 -9.26
CA SER A 27 21.31 4.28 -9.80
C SER A 27 20.15 3.55 -9.11
N SER A 28 19.97 3.76 -7.81
CA SER A 28 18.88 3.16 -7.02
C SER A 28 17.56 3.92 -7.19
N ILE A 29 17.62 5.18 -7.61
CA ILE A 29 16.45 5.98 -7.98
C ILE A 29 15.97 5.61 -9.38
N GLY A 30 16.90 5.51 -10.33
CA GLY A 30 16.66 5.32 -11.75
C GLY A 30 16.75 6.64 -12.54
N PRO A 31 17.54 6.68 -13.62
CA PRO A 31 17.93 7.94 -14.29
C PRO A 31 16.80 8.62 -15.08
N ASN A 32 15.69 7.94 -15.34
CA ASN A 32 14.55 8.44 -16.10
C ASN A 32 13.33 8.76 -15.22
N LEU A 33 13.41 8.56 -13.90
CA LEU A 33 12.30 8.85 -12.99
C LEU A 33 12.04 10.36 -12.88
N LEU A 34 13.11 11.16 -12.87
CA LEU A 34 13.08 12.60 -12.73
C LEU A 34 14.05 13.26 -13.71
N PRO A 35 13.85 14.55 -14.04
CA PRO A 35 14.86 15.37 -14.69
C PRO A 35 16.21 15.32 -13.97
N GLU A 36 17.30 15.39 -14.73
CA GLU A 36 18.66 15.24 -14.23
C GLU A 36 19.00 16.23 -13.10
N ASP A 37 18.61 17.50 -13.23
CA ASP A 37 18.82 18.54 -12.23
C ASP A 37 18.17 18.21 -10.87
N LYS A 38 17.03 17.48 -10.88
CA LYS A 38 16.39 17.00 -9.66
C LYS A 38 17.08 15.78 -9.09
N LEU A 39 17.55 14.86 -9.93
CA LEU A 39 18.26 13.66 -9.49
C LEU A 39 19.52 14.00 -8.69
N TRP A 40 20.30 14.98 -9.15
CA TRP A 40 21.51 15.45 -8.44
C TRP A 40 21.22 16.15 -7.11
N ARG A 41 19.96 16.51 -6.83
CA ARG A 41 19.54 17.17 -5.58
C ARG A 41 18.94 16.20 -4.57
N ILE A 42 18.84 14.91 -4.91
CA ILE A 42 18.32 13.89 -4.00
C ILE A 42 19.30 13.70 -2.84
N GLN A 43 18.76 13.78 -1.63
CA GLN A 43 19.48 13.49 -0.40
C GLN A 43 18.99 12.17 0.18
N TRP A 44 19.91 11.39 0.73
CA TRP A 44 19.57 10.14 1.40
C TRP A 44 19.78 10.31 2.90
N LYS A 45 18.75 10.04 3.69
CA LYS A 45 18.76 10.24 5.15
C LYS A 45 18.21 9.03 5.85
N ARG A 46 18.81 8.65 6.97
CA ARG A 46 18.29 7.63 7.87
C ARG A 46 17.18 8.20 8.74
N PRO A 47 16.19 7.40 9.16
CA PRO A 47 15.18 7.77 10.15
C PRO A 47 15.76 8.41 11.42
N THR A 48 16.90 7.93 11.90
CA THR A 48 17.63 8.44 13.07
C THR A 48 18.20 9.86 12.88
N GLU A 49 18.34 10.33 11.65
CA GLU A 49 18.72 11.72 11.33
C GLU A 49 17.50 12.65 11.26
N LEU A 50 16.30 12.08 11.10
CA LEU A 50 15.05 12.80 10.87
C LEU A 50 14.26 12.98 12.17
N GLN A 51 14.25 11.95 13.02
CA GLN A 51 13.45 11.89 14.24
C GLN A 51 14.29 11.40 15.42
N ARG A 52 13.97 11.90 16.62
CA ARG A 52 14.64 11.47 17.86
C ARG A 52 14.30 10.04 18.25
N ASN A 53 13.05 9.63 18.04
CA ASN A 53 12.53 8.31 18.43
C ASN A 53 11.86 7.65 17.22
N PRO A 54 12.63 7.16 16.24
CA PRO A 54 12.07 6.42 15.11
C PRO A 54 11.60 5.03 15.58
N TYR A 55 10.51 4.56 14.99
CA TYR A 55 9.94 3.24 15.17
C TYR A 55 9.74 2.60 13.82
N LEU A 56 9.94 1.29 13.76
CA LEU A 56 9.56 0.55 12.56
C LEU A 56 8.03 0.54 12.47
N ILE A 57 7.39 0.15 13.57
CA ILE A 57 5.94 0.13 13.77
C ILE A 57 5.66 0.79 15.13
N MET A 58 4.71 1.73 15.21
CA MET A 58 4.33 2.39 16.47
C MET A 58 3.10 1.76 17.13
N ASP A 59 1.97 1.75 16.42
CA ASP A 59 0.66 1.35 16.97
C ASP A 59 0.03 0.19 16.18
N GLY A 60 0.90 -0.74 15.74
CA GLY A 60 0.55 -1.79 14.81
C GLY A 60 0.62 -1.33 13.36
N VAL A 61 0.45 -2.27 12.44
CA VAL A 61 0.53 -1.99 10.99
C VAL A 61 -0.87 -1.69 10.47
N SER A 62 -1.01 -0.56 9.80
CA SER A 62 -2.28 -0.09 9.27
C SER A 62 -2.11 0.50 7.87
N ARG A 63 -3.10 0.26 7.00
CA ARG A 63 -3.18 0.97 5.71
C ARG A 63 -3.09 2.49 5.85
N PHE A 64 -3.55 3.05 6.96
CA PHE A 64 -3.51 4.49 7.21
C PHE A 64 -2.10 5.03 7.50
N ASP A 65 -1.10 4.17 7.70
CA ASP A 65 0.30 4.57 7.85
C ASP A 65 0.90 4.95 6.49
N ILE A 66 0.29 4.49 5.40
CA ILE A 66 0.77 4.63 4.03
C ILE A 66 0.24 5.93 3.43
N MET A 67 1.14 6.76 2.91
CA MET A 67 0.83 7.92 2.08
C MET A 67 1.71 7.88 0.84
N GLN A 68 1.10 7.76 -0.34
CA GLN A 68 1.85 7.74 -1.60
C GLN A 68 2.59 9.06 -1.86
N GLY A 69 3.85 8.96 -2.26
CA GLY A 69 4.66 10.10 -2.72
C GLY A 69 4.52 10.37 -4.23
N GLU A 70 5.59 10.86 -4.85
CA GLU A 70 5.57 11.26 -6.27
C GLU A 70 5.75 10.07 -7.24
N ILE A 71 6.15 8.91 -6.73
CA ILE A 71 6.34 7.69 -7.53
C ILE A 71 4.98 7.03 -7.81
N GLY A 72 4.79 6.57 -9.06
CA GLY A 72 3.61 5.85 -9.53
C GLY A 72 3.51 4.42 -8.98
N SER A 73 3.80 4.21 -7.70
CA SER A 73 3.79 2.92 -6.99
C SER A 73 2.42 2.55 -6.41
N CYS A 74 1.34 3.23 -6.82
CA CYS A 74 -0.01 3.02 -6.29
C CYS A 74 -0.46 1.55 -6.31
N TRP A 75 -0.06 0.80 -7.32
CA TRP A 75 -0.34 -0.63 -7.46
C TRP A 75 0.25 -1.45 -6.31
N LEU A 76 1.51 -1.18 -5.93
CA LEU A 76 2.14 -1.79 -4.76
C LEU A 76 1.47 -1.32 -3.46
N LEU A 77 1.26 -0.01 -3.31
CA LEU A 77 0.72 0.56 -2.09
C LEU A 77 -0.72 0.13 -1.80
N ALA A 78 -1.54 -0.05 -2.84
CA ALA A 78 -2.87 -0.66 -2.71
C ALA A 78 -2.77 -2.14 -2.29
N ALA A 79 -1.82 -2.91 -2.83
CA ALA A 79 -1.60 -4.28 -2.37
C ALA A 79 -1.17 -4.32 -0.90
N LEU A 80 -0.30 -3.41 -0.47
CA LEU A 80 0.11 -3.25 0.94
C LEU A 80 -1.06 -2.84 1.84
N GLY A 81 -1.92 -1.93 1.37
CA GLY A 81 -3.15 -1.57 2.08
C GLY A 81 -3.99 -2.79 2.40
N SER A 82 -4.14 -3.70 1.42
CA SER A 82 -4.85 -4.97 1.61
C SER A 82 -4.10 -5.92 2.55
N LEU A 83 -2.78 -6.02 2.41
CA LEU A 83 -1.92 -6.83 3.28
C LEU A 83 -2.07 -6.48 4.76
N THR A 84 -2.22 -5.19 5.09
CA THR A 84 -2.40 -4.74 6.48
C THR A 84 -3.65 -5.32 7.16
N LEU A 85 -4.64 -5.76 6.38
CA LEU A 85 -5.86 -6.40 6.89
C LEU A 85 -5.65 -7.89 7.19
N GLN A 86 -4.61 -8.52 6.61
CA GLN A 86 -4.38 -9.95 6.67
C GLN A 86 -3.08 -10.29 7.40
N LYS A 87 -3.17 -10.40 8.74
CA LYS A 87 -2.04 -10.71 9.63
C LYS A 87 -1.22 -11.92 9.19
N GLN A 88 -1.88 -12.96 8.65
CA GLN A 88 -1.22 -14.20 8.22
C GLN A 88 -0.12 -13.97 7.16
N PHE A 89 -0.35 -13.04 6.24
CA PHE A 89 0.62 -12.72 5.18
C PHE A 89 1.60 -11.64 5.66
N LEU A 90 1.10 -10.67 6.43
CA LEU A 90 1.88 -9.55 6.90
C LEU A 90 3.12 -9.98 7.69
N GLU A 91 2.98 -10.93 8.62
CA GLU A 91 4.09 -11.38 9.46
C GLU A 91 5.21 -12.07 8.66
N ASN A 92 4.87 -12.62 7.50
CA ASN A 92 5.86 -13.22 6.61
C ASN A 92 6.61 -12.14 5.81
N VAL A 93 5.89 -11.12 5.30
CA VAL A 93 6.48 -10.00 4.53
C VAL A 93 7.30 -9.07 5.43
N LEU A 94 6.82 -8.82 6.65
CA LEU A 94 7.41 -7.91 7.63
C LEU A 94 7.81 -8.68 8.91
N PRO A 95 9.01 -9.29 8.93
CA PRO A 95 9.53 -9.97 10.12
C PRO A 95 9.61 -9.04 11.33
N LYS A 96 9.35 -9.59 12.52
CA LYS A 96 9.28 -8.82 13.79
C LYS A 96 10.62 -8.73 14.55
N ASP A 97 11.68 -9.37 14.07
CA ASP A 97 13.00 -9.43 14.71
C ASP A 97 13.90 -8.23 14.34
N GLN A 98 13.29 -7.09 14.02
CA GLN A 98 13.94 -5.86 13.57
C GLN A 98 13.25 -4.61 14.14
N GLY A 99 13.99 -3.53 14.27
CA GLY A 99 13.51 -2.27 14.85
C GLY A 99 14.62 -1.23 14.98
N PHE A 100 14.29 -0.09 15.57
CA PHE A 100 15.24 1.00 15.84
C PHE A 100 15.74 1.03 17.29
N GLN A 101 15.13 0.23 18.16
CA GLN A 101 15.37 0.24 19.60
C GLN A 101 16.56 -0.65 19.94
N ASP A 102 16.35 -1.97 19.87
CA ASP A 102 17.34 -2.97 20.24
C ASP A 102 18.13 -3.42 19.00
N ASP A 103 19.45 -3.64 19.16
CA ASP A 103 20.34 -4.16 18.12
C ASP A 103 20.30 -3.37 16.79
N TYR A 104 20.00 -2.07 16.85
CA TYR A 104 19.96 -1.21 15.68
C TYR A 104 21.36 -1.05 15.05
N ALA A 105 21.45 -1.44 13.77
CA ALA A 105 22.64 -1.26 12.96
C ALA A 105 22.33 -0.63 11.60
N GLY A 106 21.23 0.13 11.48
CA GLY A 106 20.83 0.77 10.21
C GLY A 106 20.49 -0.21 9.08
N ILE A 107 20.03 -1.42 9.44
CA ILE A 107 19.74 -2.55 8.54
C ILE A 107 18.35 -3.11 8.84
N PHE A 108 17.59 -3.42 7.79
CA PHE A 108 16.24 -3.99 7.85
C PHE A 108 16.10 -5.08 6.78
N HIS A 109 15.07 -5.91 6.89
CA HIS A 109 14.77 -6.91 5.86
C HIS A 109 13.27 -7.17 5.70
N PHE A 110 12.88 -7.52 4.49
CA PHE A 110 11.49 -7.79 4.10
C PHE A 110 11.47 -8.99 3.17
N ARG A 111 10.39 -9.76 3.19
CA ARG A 111 10.27 -10.96 2.36
C ARG A 111 9.23 -10.78 1.28
N PHE A 112 9.59 -11.16 0.07
CA PHE A 112 8.70 -11.14 -1.07
C PHE A 112 8.72 -12.48 -1.76
N TRP A 113 7.56 -12.93 -2.22
CA TRP A 113 7.46 -14.11 -3.05
C TRP A 113 7.95 -13.79 -4.45
N GLN A 114 8.90 -14.56 -4.98
CA GLN A 114 9.38 -14.44 -6.35
C GLN A 114 9.43 -15.83 -6.98
N TYR A 115 8.58 -16.03 -7.99
CA TYR A 115 8.62 -17.20 -8.89
C TYR A 115 8.67 -18.58 -8.20
N GLY A 116 8.05 -18.74 -7.03
CA GLY A 116 8.02 -20.03 -6.33
C GLY A 116 8.73 -20.04 -4.97
N ASP A 117 9.50 -18.99 -4.65
CA ASP A 117 10.29 -18.93 -3.43
C ASP A 117 10.14 -17.59 -2.69
N TRP A 118 10.22 -17.64 -1.37
CA TRP A 118 10.31 -16.43 -0.55
C TRP A 118 11.74 -15.91 -0.53
N VAL A 119 11.94 -14.71 -1.07
CA VAL A 119 13.22 -14.01 -1.12
C VAL A 119 13.30 -13.01 0.02
N ASP A 120 14.33 -13.15 0.86
CA ASP A 120 14.65 -12.18 1.92
C ASP A 120 15.50 -11.03 1.37
N VAL A 121 14.95 -9.82 1.41
CA VAL A 121 15.57 -8.61 0.86
C VAL A 121 16.03 -7.72 2.00
N VAL A 122 17.35 -7.70 2.19
CA VAL A 122 18.04 -6.84 3.16
C VAL A 122 18.25 -5.45 2.57
N ILE A 123 18.05 -4.39 3.34
CA ILE A 123 18.35 -3.01 2.96
C ILE A 123 19.02 -2.26 4.11
N ASP A 124 19.77 -1.20 3.80
CA ASP A 124 20.00 -0.14 4.80
C ASP A 124 18.76 0.77 4.94
N ASP A 125 18.72 1.60 5.96
CA ASP A 125 17.57 2.48 6.25
C ASP A 125 17.66 3.89 5.64
N LYS A 126 18.60 4.16 4.73
CA LYS A 126 18.67 5.47 4.05
C LYS A 126 17.47 5.63 3.10
N LEU A 127 16.66 6.67 3.28
CA LEU A 127 15.50 6.97 2.43
C LEU A 127 15.75 8.20 1.55
N PRO A 128 15.22 8.25 0.31
CA PRO A 128 15.45 9.36 -0.61
C PRO A 128 14.51 10.54 -0.35
N PHE A 129 15.10 11.74 -0.30
CA PHE A 129 14.42 13.02 -0.13
C PHE A 129 14.76 13.97 -1.26
N LEU A 130 13.78 14.73 -1.71
CA LEU A 130 13.95 15.84 -2.63
C LEU A 130 13.41 17.12 -1.98
N ASN A 131 14.25 18.15 -1.88
CA ASN A 131 13.89 19.43 -1.24
C ASN A 131 13.32 19.26 0.18
N GLY A 132 13.87 18.33 0.96
CA GLY A 132 13.44 18.06 2.34
C GLY A 132 12.13 17.28 2.48
N ARG A 133 11.54 16.80 1.37
CA ARG A 133 10.34 15.94 1.37
C ARG A 133 10.70 14.54 0.90
N TYR A 134 9.95 13.54 1.37
CA TYR A 134 10.07 12.18 0.86
C TYR A 134 9.84 12.17 -0.65
N LEU A 135 10.68 11.46 -1.39
CA LEU A 135 10.48 11.26 -2.82
C LEU A 135 9.37 10.24 -3.10
N SER A 136 9.30 9.20 -2.27
CA SER A 136 8.42 8.05 -2.44
C SER A 136 7.42 7.94 -1.29
N VAL A 137 6.91 6.74 -0.98
CA VAL A 137 5.97 6.55 0.12
C VAL A 137 6.51 7.15 1.41
N HIS A 138 5.64 7.85 2.12
CA HIS A 138 5.97 8.44 3.41
C HIS A 138 4.96 8.01 4.45
N PRO A 139 5.34 7.99 5.73
CA PRO A 139 4.42 7.66 6.78
C PRO A 139 3.42 8.80 7.01
N ARG A 140 2.23 8.46 7.52
CA ARG A 140 1.27 9.47 8.00
C ARG A 140 1.75 10.14 9.28
N THR A 141 2.39 9.39 10.16
CA THR A 141 3.01 9.90 11.39
C THR A 141 4.51 10.06 11.20
N SER A 142 5.15 11.04 11.84
CA SER A 142 6.55 11.36 11.54
C SER A 142 7.55 10.29 11.98
N ASN A 143 7.16 9.41 12.92
CA ASN A 143 8.07 8.52 13.64
C ASN A 143 7.95 7.04 13.23
N GLU A 144 7.07 6.69 12.28
CA GLU A 144 6.86 5.32 11.83
C GLU A 144 7.47 5.12 10.45
N PHE A 145 8.22 4.04 10.21
CA PHE A 145 9.04 3.93 8.99
C PHE A 145 8.84 2.64 8.19
N TRP A 146 8.00 1.71 8.64
CA TRP A 146 7.75 0.47 7.89
C TRP A 146 7.28 0.69 6.44
N PRO A 147 6.42 1.68 6.09
CA PRO A 147 5.96 1.82 4.71
C PRO A 147 7.12 2.17 3.77
N SER A 148 7.93 3.16 4.17
CA SER A 148 9.05 3.67 3.37
C SER A 148 10.17 2.63 3.23
N LEU A 149 10.46 1.88 4.29
CA LEU A 149 11.48 0.84 4.26
C LEU A 149 11.02 -0.38 3.44
N LEU A 150 9.75 -0.78 3.54
CA LEU A 150 9.20 -1.88 2.75
C LEU A 150 9.21 -1.54 1.25
N GLU A 151 8.74 -0.34 0.87
CA GLU A 151 8.79 0.09 -0.52
C GLU A 151 10.24 0.18 -1.03
N LYS A 152 11.20 0.61 -0.20
CA LYS A 152 12.62 0.58 -0.56
C LYS A 152 13.12 -0.84 -0.84
N ALA A 153 12.78 -1.81 0.01
CA ALA A 153 13.16 -3.20 -0.20
C ALA A 153 12.53 -3.75 -1.50
N TYR A 154 11.29 -3.38 -1.78
CA TYR A 154 10.65 -3.75 -3.03
C TYR A 154 11.29 -3.03 -4.24
N ALA A 155 11.65 -1.76 -4.13
CA ALA A 155 12.40 -1.02 -5.16
C ALA A 155 13.74 -1.69 -5.47
N LYS A 156 14.45 -2.15 -4.43
CA LYS A 156 15.68 -2.93 -4.56
C LYS A 156 15.44 -4.24 -5.29
N LEU A 157 14.41 -4.99 -4.90
CA LEU A 157 14.04 -6.24 -5.57
C LEU A 157 13.76 -6.03 -7.07
N ARG A 158 13.13 -4.90 -7.40
CA ARG A 158 12.85 -4.48 -8.78
C ARG A 158 14.02 -3.74 -9.45
N GLY A 159 15.13 -3.53 -8.75
CA GLY A 159 16.37 -2.90 -9.23
C GLY A 159 16.46 -1.37 -9.11
N SER A 160 15.34 -0.64 -9.01
CA SER A 160 15.33 0.81 -8.74
C SER A 160 13.92 1.30 -8.39
N TYR A 161 13.82 2.48 -7.77
CA TYR A 161 12.54 3.16 -7.53
C TYR A 161 11.79 3.48 -8.83
N GLN A 162 12.49 3.80 -9.92
CA GLN A 162 11.90 4.02 -11.24
C GLN A 162 11.10 2.80 -11.72
N ASN A 163 11.56 1.59 -11.41
CA ASN A 163 10.87 0.36 -11.81
C ASN A 163 9.58 0.12 -11.01
N LEU A 164 9.27 0.97 -10.03
CA LEU A 164 7.97 0.99 -9.36
C LEU A 164 6.99 1.98 -10.00
N HIS A 165 7.44 2.84 -10.93
CA HIS A 165 6.61 3.86 -11.57
C HIS A 165 5.72 3.23 -12.65
N GLY A 166 4.54 2.77 -12.23
CA GLY A 166 3.62 1.99 -13.04
C GLY A 166 3.90 0.49 -12.93
N GLY A 167 2.84 -0.29 -12.71
CA GLY A 167 2.89 -1.73 -12.56
C GLY A 167 1.49 -2.33 -12.40
N TYR A 168 1.43 -3.64 -12.20
CA TYR A 168 0.17 -4.37 -12.10
C TYR A 168 -0.14 -4.72 -10.65
N LEU A 169 -1.30 -4.31 -10.17
CA LEU A 169 -1.78 -4.63 -8.83
C LEU A 169 -1.77 -6.14 -8.57
N SER A 170 -2.12 -6.95 -9.58
CA SER A 170 -2.06 -8.42 -9.51
C SER A 170 -0.67 -8.95 -9.14
N ASP A 171 0.39 -8.34 -9.66
CA ASP A 171 1.76 -8.80 -9.44
C ASP A 171 2.16 -8.53 -7.99
N ALA A 172 1.87 -7.32 -7.48
CA ALA A 172 2.12 -7.00 -6.07
C ALA A 172 1.31 -7.90 -5.12
N LEU A 173 0.06 -8.22 -5.45
CA LEU A 173 -0.75 -9.13 -4.63
C LEU A 173 -0.10 -10.52 -4.52
N VAL A 174 0.44 -11.05 -5.62
CA VAL A 174 1.15 -12.34 -5.62
C VAL A 174 2.48 -12.23 -4.89
N ASP A 175 3.27 -11.18 -5.13
CA ASP A 175 4.57 -10.98 -4.49
C ASP A 175 4.45 -10.85 -2.95
N LEU A 176 3.31 -10.40 -2.43
CA LEU A 176 3.06 -10.26 -1.00
C LEU A 176 2.45 -11.51 -0.34
N THR A 177 2.01 -12.50 -1.13
CA THR A 177 1.25 -13.66 -0.61
C THR A 177 1.79 -15.01 -1.02
N GLY A 178 2.45 -15.10 -2.18
CA GLY A 178 2.69 -16.35 -2.89
C GLY A 178 1.42 -17.05 -3.39
N GLY A 179 0.30 -16.34 -3.39
CA GLY A 179 -1.03 -16.88 -3.66
C GLY A 179 -1.39 -16.95 -5.14
N VAL A 180 -2.59 -17.46 -5.38
CA VAL A 180 -3.25 -17.43 -6.70
C VAL A 180 -4.10 -16.17 -6.77
N GLN A 181 -3.99 -15.43 -7.87
CA GLN A 181 -4.80 -14.24 -8.11
C GLN A 181 -5.86 -14.52 -9.19
N VAL A 182 -7.06 -13.99 -8.97
CA VAL A 182 -8.17 -13.98 -9.92
C VAL A 182 -8.59 -12.53 -10.15
N GLN A 183 -8.91 -12.21 -11.39
CA GLN A 183 -9.39 -10.87 -11.76
C GLN A 183 -10.76 -10.93 -12.44
N PHE A 184 -11.60 -9.95 -12.15
CA PHE A 184 -12.92 -9.79 -12.72
C PHE A 184 -13.03 -8.43 -13.41
N SER A 185 -13.53 -8.43 -14.65
CA SER A 185 -13.93 -7.19 -15.33
C SER A 185 -15.16 -6.63 -14.64
N LEU A 186 -15.12 -5.37 -14.23
CA LEU A 186 -16.28 -4.69 -13.65
C LEU A 186 -17.19 -4.07 -14.71
N LYS A 187 -16.76 -4.07 -15.98
CA LYS A 187 -17.60 -3.70 -17.14
C LYS A 187 -18.53 -4.83 -17.57
N ASP A 188 -18.13 -6.07 -17.28
CA ASP A 188 -18.91 -7.29 -17.52
C ASP A 188 -18.73 -8.22 -16.31
N PRO A 189 -19.30 -7.85 -15.14
CA PRO A 189 -19.08 -8.57 -13.91
C PRO A 189 -19.90 -9.86 -13.86
N PRO A 190 -19.43 -10.88 -13.10
CA PRO A 190 -20.22 -12.07 -12.87
C PRO A 190 -21.53 -11.72 -12.11
N PRO A 191 -22.64 -12.46 -12.34
CA PRO A 191 -23.93 -12.17 -11.71
C PRO A 191 -23.90 -12.16 -10.16
N ASP A 192 -22.95 -12.88 -9.58
CA ASP A 192 -22.74 -13.10 -8.15
C ASP A 192 -21.55 -12.30 -7.59
N LEU A 193 -21.16 -11.19 -8.24
CA LEU A 193 -20.06 -10.31 -7.79
C LEU A 193 -20.16 -9.90 -6.31
N GLU A 194 -21.37 -9.61 -5.82
CA GLU A 194 -21.61 -9.20 -4.43
C GLU A 194 -21.31 -10.33 -3.44
N GLU A 195 -21.62 -11.56 -3.80
CA GLU A 195 -21.33 -12.78 -3.04
C GLU A 195 -19.84 -13.10 -3.08
N ILE A 196 -19.19 -12.96 -4.25
CA ILE A 196 -17.75 -13.14 -4.43
C ILE A 196 -16.97 -12.17 -3.52
N LEU A 197 -17.33 -10.88 -3.53
CA LEU A 197 -16.66 -9.87 -2.68
C LEU A 197 -16.81 -10.18 -1.18
N LYS A 198 -18.01 -10.57 -0.73
CA LYS A 198 -18.22 -10.96 0.67
C LYS A 198 -17.45 -12.22 1.03
N ALA A 199 -17.39 -13.20 0.12
CA ALA A 199 -16.65 -14.43 0.34
C ALA A 199 -15.15 -14.16 0.44
N ALA A 200 -14.61 -13.30 -0.44
CA ALA A 200 -13.21 -12.90 -0.42
C ALA A 200 -12.85 -12.13 0.87
N ASP A 201 -13.70 -11.18 1.29
CA ASP A 201 -13.52 -10.42 2.54
C ASP A 201 -13.49 -11.35 3.76
N LYS A 202 -14.42 -12.32 3.82
CA LYS A 202 -14.48 -13.32 4.89
C LYS A 202 -13.35 -14.36 4.85
N SER A 203 -12.84 -14.68 3.67
CA SER A 203 -11.80 -15.69 3.46
C SER A 203 -10.39 -15.12 3.59
N GLN A 204 -10.28 -13.89 4.11
CA GLN A 204 -9.00 -13.23 4.37
C GLN A 204 -8.13 -13.07 3.12
N CYS A 205 -8.76 -12.90 1.96
CA CYS A 205 -8.05 -12.58 0.72
C CYS A 205 -7.47 -11.16 0.79
N LEU A 206 -6.40 -10.92 0.02
CA LEU A 206 -6.08 -9.55 -0.39
C LEU A 206 -6.97 -9.18 -1.58
N ILE A 207 -7.61 -8.02 -1.49
CA ILE A 207 -8.54 -7.51 -2.48
C ILE A 207 -8.14 -6.10 -2.88
N GLY A 208 -7.97 -5.91 -4.19
CA GLY A 208 -7.66 -4.63 -4.79
C GLY A 208 -8.55 -4.35 -6.00
N CYS A 209 -8.64 -3.11 -6.41
CA CYS A 209 -9.37 -2.71 -7.61
C CYS A 209 -8.62 -1.59 -8.34
N SER A 210 -8.92 -1.41 -9.63
CA SER A 210 -8.26 -0.39 -10.43
C SER A 210 -9.23 0.30 -11.38
N THR A 211 -8.90 1.55 -11.69
CA THR A 211 -9.59 2.37 -12.69
C THR A 211 -8.83 2.32 -14.01
N SER A 212 -9.55 2.34 -15.15
CA SER A 212 -8.89 2.52 -16.44
C SER A 212 -8.29 3.93 -16.55
N GLY A 213 -7.14 4.05 -17.21
CA GLY A 213 -6.55 5.34 -17.57
C GLY A 213 -5.90 5.26 -18.95
N GLN A 214 -6.04 6.31 -19.76
CA GLN A 214 -5.43 6.39 -21.10
C GLN A 214 -4.07 7.11 -21.09
N LEU A 215 -3.72 7.77 -19.99
CA LEU A 215 -2.56 8.65 -19.89
C LEU A 215 -1.54 8.08 -18.90
N ARG A 216 -0.26 8.42 -19.07
CA ARG A 216 0.84 8.06 -18.15
C ARG A 216 0.75 8.76 -16.77
N ARG A 217 -0.35 9.44 -16.48
CA ARG A 217 -0.55 10.22 -15.25
C ARG A 217 -1.92 9.94 -14.67
N ASN A 218 -1.98 9.93 -13.35
CA ASN A 218 -3.24 9.86 -12.61
C ASN A 218 -4.02 11.17 -12.75
N ILE A 219 -5.34 11.05 -12.93
CA ILE A 219 -6.26 12.18 -13.06
C ILE A 219 -7.36 12.03 -12.03
N GLU A 220 -7.43 12.94 -11.07
CA GLU A 220 -8.55 13.02 -10.14
C GLU A 220 -9.78 13.60 -10.86
N LEU A 221 -10.87 12.84 -10.87
CA LEU A 221 -12.15 13.25 -11.44
C LEU A 221 -12.91 14.13 -10.45
N ARG A 222 -13.91 14.88 -10.95
CA ARG A 222 -14.76 15.75 -10.12
C ARG A 222 -15.50 15.01 -9.00
N ASN A 223 -15.76 13.72 -9.20
CA ASN A 223 -16.41 12.86 -8.21
C ASN A 223 -15.41 12.26 -7.18
N GLY A 224 -14.12 12.62 -7.26
CA GLY A 224 -13.06 12.19 -6.35
C GLY A 224 -12.35 10.89 -6.73
N ILE A 225 -12.84 10.13 -7.72
CA ILE A 225 -12.15 8.93 -8.20
C ILE A 225 -10.96 9.33 -9.07
N VAL A 226 -9.84 8.65 -8.92
CA VAL A 226 -8.61 8.85 -9.68
C VAL A 226 -8.52 7.82 -10.80
N GLN A 227 -8.30 8.27 -12.04
CA GLN A 227 -8.11 7.39 -13.21
C GLN A 227 -6.69 6.85 -13.33
N GLY A 228 -6.56 5.65 -13.92
CA GLY A 228 -5.28 4.94 -14.07
C GLY A 228 -4.63 4.57 -12.74
N HIS A 229 -5.45 4.35 -11.70
CA HIS A 229 -5.00 4.26 -10.31
C HIS A 229 -5.49 2.98 -9.65
N ALA A 230 -4.71 2.48 -8.69
CA ALA A 230 -5.03 1.30 -7.90
C ALA A 230 -5.55 1.70 -6.53
N TYR A 231 -6.52 0.93 -6.05
CA TYR A 231 -7.20 1.10 -4.77
C TYR A 231 -7.29 -0.24 -4.05
N THR A 232 -7.49 -0.19 -2.74
CA THR A 232 -7.76 -1.39 -1.92
C THR A 232 -9.26 -1.52 -1.68
N VAL A 233 -9.82 -2.73 -1.77
CA VAL A 233 -11.14 -3.00 -1.21
C VAL A 233 -10.95 -3.45 0.24
N THR A 234 -11.50 -2.71 1.19
CA THR A 234 -11.25 -2.91 2.63
C THR A 234 -12.49 -3.41 3.38
N GLY A 235 -13.57 -3.72 2.66
CA GLY A 235 -14.74 -4.37 3.22
C GLY A 235 -15.93 -4.39 2.26
N ALA A 236 -16.81 -5.38 2.42
CA ALA A 236 -18.05 -5.47 1.67
C ALA A 236 -19.20 -5.91 2.58
N VAL A 237 -20.24 -5.09 2.71
CA VAL A 237 -21.35 -5.35 3.65
C VAL A 237 -22.72 -5.17 3.01
N LYS A 238 -23.68 -5.96 3.52
CA LYS A 238 -25.10 -5.84 3.20
C LYS A 238 -25.80 -5.16 4.38
N ILE A 239 -26.37 -3.98 4.16
CA ILE A 239 -27.07 -3.23 5.20
C ILE A 239 -28.54 -3.04 4.87
N ARG A 240 -29.37 -2.89 5.90
CA ARG A 240 -30.75 -2.44 5.74
C ARG A 240 -30.73 -0.96 5.39
N TYR A 241 -31.44 -0.58 4.32
CA TYR A 241 -31.53 0.81 3.89
C TYR A 241 -32.94 1.07 3.37
N LYS A 242 -33.65 1.98 4.04
CA LYS A 242 -35.09 2.23 3.81
C LYS A 242 -35.86 0.89 3.86
N ASN A 243 -36.71 0.63 2.85
CA ASN A 243 -37.51 -0.59 2.77
C ASN A 243 -36.76 -1.79 2.16
N GLY A 244 -35.48 -1.63 1.78
CA GLY A 244 -34.69 -2.61 1.05
C GLY A 244 -33.38 -3.02 1.73
N TRP A 245 -32.61 -3.83 1.02
CA TRP A 245 -31.23 -4.14 1.38
C TRP A 245 -30.31 -3.47 0.36
N LYS A 246 -29.14 -3.03 0.83
CA LYS A 246 -28.12 -2.41 -0.03
C LYS A 246 -26.76 -3.04 0.24
N HIS A 247 -26.05 -3.38 -0.83
CA HIS A 247 -24.64 -3.73 -0.76
C HIS A 247 -23.79 -2.50 -0.99
N ILE A 248 -22.91 -2.26 -0.03
CA ILE A 248 -21.93 -1.18 -0.07
C ILE A 248 -20.53 -1.78 0.10
N ILE A 249 -19.58 -1.17 -0.57
CA ILE A 249 -18.18 -1.60 -0.64
C ILE A 249 -17.34 -0.46 -0.09
N ARG A 250 -16.40 -0.77 0.79
CA ARG A 250 -15.42 0.16 1.33
C ARG A 250 -14.13 0.07 0.52
N ILE A 251 -13.63 1.22 0.11
CA ILE A 251 -12.49 1.35 -0.77
C ILE A 251 -11.51 2.32 -0.15
N TRP A 252 -10.23 2.03 -0.22
CA TRP A 252 -9.17 2.90 0.29
C TRP A 252 -8.20 3.33 -0.82
N ASN A 253 -7.96 4.63 -0.91
CA ASN A 253 -7.00 5.28 -1.80
C ASN A 253 -5.60 5.32 -1.15
N PRO A 254 -4.55 4.74 -1.77
CA PRO A 254 -3.20 4.75 -1.20
C PRO A 254 -2.53 6.14 -1.15
N TRP A 255 -3.15 7.18 -1.73
CA TRP A 255 -2.76 8.56 -1.45
C TRP A 255 -2.98 8.94 0.01
N GLY A 256 -3.89 8.23 0.70
CA GLY A 256 -4.27 8.51 2.08
C GLY A 256 -5.13 9.76 2.25
N TYR A 257 -5.63 10.29 1.13
CA TYR A 257 -6.61 11.37 1.03
C TYR A 257 -7.31 11.25 -0.34
N GLY A 258 -8.32 12.08 -0.58
CA GLY A 258 -8.98 12.15 -1.88
C GLY A 258 -9.96 11.00 -2.06
N GLU A 259 -11.22 11.31 -1.80
CA GLU A 259 -12.29 10.32 -1.61
C GLU A 259 -13.45 10.54 -2.56
N TRP A 260 -14.25 9.47 -2.74
CA TRP A 260 -15.51 9.51 -3.46
C TRP A 260 -16.45 10.58 -2.92
N LYS A 261 -17.05 11.38 -3.81
CA LYS A 261 -17.95 12.50 -3.48
C LYS A 261 -19.42 12.20 -3.81
N GLY A 262 -19.72 11.00 -4.31
CA GLY A 262 -21.09 10.59 -4.65
C GLY A 262 -21.82 9.90 -3.50
N PRO A 263 -22.91 9.16 -3.80
CA PRO A 263 -23.68 8.43 -2.81
C PRO A 263 -22.82 7.49 -1.95
N TRP A 264 -23.05 7.52 -0.64
CA TRP A 264 -22.34 6.77 0.41
C TRP A 264 -20.95 7.29 0.79
N SER A 265 -20.50 8.41 0.21
CA SER A 265 -19.36 9.15 0.74
C SER A 265 -19.55 9.53 2.22
N ASP A 266 -18.47 9.94 2.88
CA ASP A 266 -18.45 10.28 4.31
C ASP A 266 -19.52 11.32 4.71
N ASN A 267 -19.76 12.30 3.84
CA ASN A 267 -20.72 13.38 4.07
C ASN A 267 -22.07 13.14 3.39
N SER A 268 -22.35 11.93 2.94
CA SER A 268 -23.52 11.59 2.13
C SER A 268 -24.80 11.47 2.98
N PRO A 269 -25.94 12.05 2.56
CA PRO A 269 -27.21 11.99 3.32
C PRO A 269 -27.84 10.58 3.39
N GLN A 270 -27.31 9.61 2.64
CA GLN A 270 -27.68 8.21 2.67
C GLN A 270 -27.49 7.64 4.09
N TRP A 271 -26.47 8.09 4.80
CA TRP A 271 -26.18 7.66 6.17
C TRP A 271 -27.27 8.05 7.18
N ASP A 272 -28.07 9.08 6.90
CA ASP A 272 -29.18 9.50 7.77
C ASP A 272 -30.34 8.51 7.80
N HIS A 273 -30.37 7.57 6.84
CA HIS A 273 -31.39 6.53 6.74
C HIS A 273 -30.86 5.14 7.12
N VAL A 274 -29.64 5.07 7.66
CA VAL A 274 -29.05 3.84 8.21
C VAL A 274 -29.29 3.82 9.72
N GLU A 275 -29.62 2.65 10.25
CA GLU A 275 -29.78 2.46 11.69
C GLU A 275 -28.53 2.94 12.45
N PRO A 276 -28.68 3.72 13.56
CA PRO A 276 -27.56 4.36 14.25
C PRO A 276 -26.40 3.42 14.58
N LYS A 277 -26.72 2.21 15.05
CA LYS A 277 -25.71 1.18 15.37
C LYS A 277 -24.82 0.81 14.18
N PHE A 278 -25.41 0.66 12.99
CA PHE A 278 -24.64 0.34 11.78
C PHE A 278 -23.91 1.57 11.24
N ARG A 279 -24.52 2.76 11.35
CA ARG A 279 -23.86 4.03 10.99
C ARG A 279 -22.60 4.24 11.82
N GLU A 280 -22.67 4.12 13.15
CA GLU A 280 -21.52 4.29 14.04
C GLU A 280 -20.40 3.27 13.79
N ALA A 281 -20.76 2.06 13.40
CA ALA A 281 -19.81 0.99 13.11
C ALA A 281 -19.10 1.16 11.75
N LEU A 282 -19.80 1.69 10.74
CA LEU A 282 -19.33 1.71 9.35
C LEU A 282 -18.82 3.09 8.91
N LEU A 283 -19.48 4.16 9.35
CA LEU A 283 -19.13 5.52 8.96
C LEU A 283 -17.96 6.04 9.81
N ARG A 284 -16.94 6.49 9.10
CA ARG A 284 -15.92 7.41 9.60
C ARG A 284 -16.05 8.66 8.73
N ASN A 285 -15.97 9.85 9.33
CA ASN A 285 -16.03 11.10 8.58
C ASN A 285 -14.67 11.77 8.72
N LYS A 286 -13.76 11.43 7.82
CA LYS A 286 -12.36 11.85 7.87
C LYS A 286 -11.74 11.65 6.50
N ASP A 287 -11.04 12.67 5.98
CA ASP A 287 -10.23 12.54 4.77
C ASP A 287 -8.97 11.71 5.06
N ASP A 288 -9.13 10.38 5.00
CA ASP A 288 -8.07 9.39 5.15
C ASP A 288 -7.91 8.47 3.93
N GLY A 289 -8.68 8.77 2.88
CA GLY A 289 -8.69 8.06 1.61
C GLY A 289 -9.63 6.87 1.59
N GLU A 290 -10.26 6.51 2.72
CA GLU A 290 -11.20 5.40 2.82
C GLU A 290 -12.65 5.89 2.74
N PHE A 291 -13.42 5.34 1.79
CA PHE A 291 -14.81 5.74 1.59
C PHE A 291 -15.69 4.54 1.25
N TRP A 292 -16.99 4.72 1.44
CA TRP A 292 -18.00 3.75 0.99
C TRP A 292 -18.62 4.18 -0.34
N MET A 293 -19.01 3.18 -1.13
CA MET A 293 -19.87 3.37 -2.31
C MET A 293 -20.81 2.19 -2.50
N SER A 294 -21.86 2.37 -3.31
CA SER A 294 -22.72 1.24 -3.67
C SER A 294 -22.02 0.29 -4.66
N CYS A 295 -22.36 -0.99 -4.64
CA CYS A 295 -21.83 -1.95 -5.63
C CYS A 295 -22.09 -1.51 -7.08
N LYS A 296 -23.24 -0.86 -7.34
CA LYS A 296 -23.54 -0.25 -8.64
C LYS A 296 -22.52 0.82 -9.03
N ASN A 297 -22.24 1.77 -8.14
CA ASN A 297 -21.25 2.82 -8.45
C ASN A 297 -19.84 2.24 -8.54
N PHE A 298 -19.53 1.20 -7.77
CA PHE A 298 -18.26 0.48 -7.91
C PHE A 298 -18.07 -0.06 -9.33
N GLN A 299 -19.07 -0.74 -9.89
CA GLN A 299 -19.04 -1.24 -11.27
C GLN A 299 -18.96 -0.11 -12.31
N GLU A 300 -19.62 1.03 -12.05
CA GLU A 300 -19.58 2.19 -12.96
C GLU A 300 -18.24 2.94 -12.95
N GLN A 301 -17.55 2.98 -11.81
CA GLN A 301 -16.32 3.80 -11.63
C GLN A 301 -15.02 2.99 -11.82
N PHE A 302 -15.03 1.70 -11.49
CA PHE A 302 -13.86 0.84 -11.53
C PHE A 302 -13.91 -0.12 -12.72
N SER A 303 -12.74 -0.60 -13.15
CA SER A 303 -12.62 -1.43 -14.35
C SER A 303 -12.26 -2.88 -14.03
N TRP A 304 -11.43 -3.09 -13.00
CA TRP A 304 -10.98 -4.42 -12.61
C TRP A 304 -11.06 -4.58 -11.10
N LEU A 305 -11.48 -5.77 -10.68
CA LEU A 305 -11.36 -6.29 -9.32
C LEU A 305 -10.31 -7.39 -9.34
N HIS A 306 -9.39 -7.37 -8.37
CA HIS A 306 -8.34 -8.35 -8.18
C HIS A 306 -8.49 -8.97 -6.79
N ILE A 307 -8.49 -10.29 -6.71
CA ILE A 307 -8.58 -11.05 -5.47
C ILE A 307 -7.42 -12.04 -5.45
N CYS A 308 -6.67 -12.09 -4.34
CA CYS A 308 -5.56 -13.02 -4.18
C CYS A 308 -5.62 -13.72 -2.83
N ASN A 309 -5.38 -15.03 -2.82
CA ASN A 309 -5.30 -15.83 -1.59
C ASN A 309 -4.29 -16.98 -1.72
N SER A 310 -3.90 -17.55 -0.58
CA SER A 310 -2.94 -18.67 -0.48
C SER A 310 -3.47 -20.00 -1.00
N THR A 311 -4.78 -20.11 -1.25
CA THR A 311 -5.43 -21.32 -1.75
C THR A 311 -6.00 -21.07 -3.15
N PRO A 312 -5.73 -21.96 -4.13
CA PRO A 312 -6.29 -21.88 -5.48
C PRO A 312 -7.81 -21.89 -5.55
#